data_AF-A0A3D2SQT7-F1
#
_entry.id   AF-A0A3D2SQT7-F1
#
_cell.length_a   1.000
_cell.length_b   1.000
_cell.length_c   1.000
_cell.angle_alpha   90.00
_cell.angle_beta   90.00
_cell.angle_gamma   90.00
#
_symmetry.space_group_name_H-M   'P 1'
#
loop_
_entity.id
_entity.type
_entity.pdbx_description
1 polymer ?
#
loop_
_entity_poly.entity_id
_entity_poly.type
_entity_poly.pdbx_seq_one_letter_code
_entity_poly.pdbx_strand_id
1 'polypeptide(L)'
;RMLQSLRRLIPRPYEESTLRIVGECHSVLGAFVKGQFLVMLLLGIVYAVGLQLIGLEVGLIIGMVAGLASIIPYLGFAVGIIAALIATLFQFGVDWMQLALVVIVFMIGQAVEGYILQPFLLGDKIGLSPVAVVFAVLAGAQLAGFWGMLIALPVAAVIVVLLRHVREAYEHSQLYGSDAIVVQHAGGEHISVETENVDLDIEIKNPQDTDVPNNSTSK
;
A
#
# COMPACT_ATOMS: atom_id res chain seq x y z
N ARG A 1 1.08 -6.78 24.33
CA ARG A 1 -0.02 -6.97 25.31
C ARG A 1 -1.40 -6.87 24.64
N MET A 2 -1.74 -5.80 23.89
CA MET A 2 -3.04 -5.71 23.18
C MET A 2 -3.33 -6.86 22.17
N LEU A 3 -2.33 -7.32 21.41
CA LEU A 3 -2.49 -8.44 20.47
C LEU A 3 -2.91 -9.77 21.15
N GLN A 4 -2.51 -10.00 22.39
CA GLN A 4 -2.87 -11.22 23.13
C GLN A 4 -4.34 -11.19 23.59
N SER A 5 -4.92 -10.01 23.81
CA SER A 5 -6.33 -9.85 24.14
C SER A 5 -7.23 -10.02 22.92
N LEU A 6 -6.79 -9.55 21.74
CA LEU A 6 -7.51 -9.68 20.48
C LEU A 6 -7.55 -11.12 19.95
N ARG A 7 -6.54 -11.95 20.27
CA ARG A 7 -6.51 -13.38 19.94
C ARG A 7 -7.75 -14.16 20.38
N ARG A 8 -8.45 -13.72 21.44
CA ARG A 8 -9.67 -14.38 21.92
C ARG A 8 -10.92 -14.11 21.08
N LEU A 9 -10.89 -13.06 20.24
CA LEU A 9 -11.99 -12.75 19.31
C LEU A 9 -11.80 -13.38 17.92
N ILE A 10 -10.61 -13.90 17.62
CA ILE A 10 -10.29 -14.47 16.32
C ILE A 10 -10.56 -15.98 16.35
N PRO A 11 -11.35 -16.54 15.43
CA PRO A 11 -11.51 -17.98 15.31
C PRO A 11 -10.16 -18.66 15.05
N ARG A 12 -9.86 -19.75 15.78
CA ARG A 12 -8.60 -20.52 15.72
C ARG A 12 -8.08 -20.81 14.29
N PRO A 13 -8.92 -21.13 13.28
CA PRO A 13 -8.43 -21.43 11.93
C PRO A 13 -7.76 -20.24 11.23
N TYR A 14 -8.13 -19.01 11.58
CA TYR A 14 -7.68 -17.78 10.91
C TYR A 14 -6.69 -16.97 11.76
N GLU A 15 -6.25 -17.51 12.90
CA GLU A 15 -5.40 -16.83 13.87
C GLU A 15 -4.05 -16.42 13.25
N GLU A 16 -3.40 -17.35 12.54
CA GLU A 16 -2.12 -17.13 11.84
C GLU A 16 -2.24 -16.00 10.80
N SER A 17 -3.23 -16.10 9.90
CA SER A 17 -3.46 -15.12 8.82
C SER A 17 -3.77 -13.73 9.36
N THR A 18 -4.64 -13.65 10.38
CA THR A 18 -5.02 -12.36 10.98
C THR A 18 -3.82 -11.69 11.66
N LEU A 19 -3.01 -12.45 12.40
CA LEU A 19 -1.83 -11.90 13.07
C LEU A 19 -0.77 -11.43 12.08
N ARG A 20 -0.62 -12.13 10.95
CA ARG A 20 0.24 -11.70 9.85
C ARG A 20 -0.23 -10.37 9.27
N ILE A 21 -1.50 -10.25 8.90
CA ILE A 21 -2.09 -9.00 8.36
C ILE A 21 -1.87 -7.84 9.34
N VAL A 22 -2.18 -8.05 10.62
CA VAL A 22 -2.02 -7.00 11.64
C VAL A 22 -0.56 -6.60 11.83
N GLY A 23 0.37 -7.56 11.78
CA GLY A 23 1.80 -7.30 11.83
C GLY A 23 2.28 -6.47 10.63
N GLU A 24 1.81 -6.79 9.43
CA GLU A 24 2.11 -6.04 8.21
C GLU A 24 1.55 -4.60 8.27
N CYS A 25 0.29 -4.43 8.68
CA CYS A 25 -0.32 -3.11 8.89
C CYS A 25 0.48 -2.28 9.91
N HIS A 26 0.88 -2.88 11.04
CA HIS A 26 1.67 -2.20 12.06
C HIS A 26 3.04 -1.75 11.52
N SER A 27 3.71 -2.61 10.75
CA SER A 27 4.99 -2.31 10.11
C SER A 27 4.85 -1.14 9.12
N VAL A 28 3.85 -1.18 8.24
CA VAL A 28 3.58 -0.15 7.23
C VAL A 28 3.25 1.19 7.89
N LEU A 29 2.37 1.21 8.89
CA LEU A 29 2.05 2.43 9.64
C LEU A 29 3.28 3.00 10.35
N GLY A 30 4.11 2.14 10.96
CA GLY A 30 5.34 2.55 11.62
C GLY A 30 6.38 3.14 10.65
N ALA A 31 6.53 2.53 9.47
CA ALA A 31 7.39 3.05 8.40
C ALA A 31 6.88 4.39 7.87
N PHE A 32 5.57 4.50 7.61
CA PHE A 32 4.92 5.72 7.14
C PHE A 32 5.17 6.89 8.09
N VAL A 33 4.91 6.72 9.39
CA VAL A 33 5.10 7.80 10.39
C VAL A 33 6.55 8.28 10.42
N LYS A 34 7.52 7.35 10.39
CA LYS A 34 8.95 7.68 10.37
C LYS A 34 9.35 8.41 9.09
N GLY A 35 8.89 7.92 7.94
CA GLY A 35 9.12 8.56 6.65
C GLY A 35 8.52 9.96 6.61
N GLN A 36 7.29 10.13 7.11
CA GLN A 36 6.59 11.42 7.05
C GLN A 36 7.27 12.47 7.91
N PHE A 37 7.75 12.08 9.09
CA PHE A 37 8.53 12.97 9.92
C PHE A 37 9.82 13.43 9.22
N LEU A 38 10.51 12.53 8.52
CA LEU A 38 11.72 12.86 7.75
C LEU A 38 11.40 13.80 6.58
N VAL A 39 10.27 13.60 5.90
CA VAL A 39 9.80 14.49 4.83
C VAL A 39 9.51 15.88 5.34
N MET A 40 8.77 16.00 6.43
CA MET A 40 8.44 17.30 7.03
C MET A 40 9.69 18.06 7.42
N LEU A 41 10.65 17.37 8.04
CA LEU A 41 11.93 17.95 8.45
C LEU A 41 12.76 18.39 7.24
N LEU A 42 12.93 17.52 6.24
CA LEU A 42 13.78 17.80 5.09
C LEU A 42 13.20 18.93 4.23
N LEU A 43 11.91 18.90 3.91
CA LEU A 43 11.25 20.00 3.18
C LEU A 43 11.32 21.30 3.98
N GLY A 44 11.11 21.24 5.30
CA GLY A 44 11.25 22.39 6.18
C GLY A 44 12.62 23.04 6.05
N ILE A 45 13.70 22.24 6.09
CA ILE A 45 15.08 22.72 5.91
C ILE A 45 15.29 23.27 4.50
N VAL A 46 14.89 22.54 3.46
CA VAL A 46 15.07 22.96 2.06
C VAL A 46 14.39 24.30 1.79
N TYR A 47 13.13 24.46 2.23
CA TYR A 47 12.39 25.70 2.05
C TYR A 47 12.93 26.82 2.93
N ALA A 48 13.24 26.55 4.20
CA ALA A 48 13.77 27.57 5.10
C ALA A 48 15.10 28.12 4.60
N VAL A 49 16.04 27.24 4.25
CA VAL A 49 17.36 27.63 3.72
C VAL A 49 17.19 28.32 2.36
N GLY A 50 16.38 27.75 1.45
CA GLY A 50 16.17 28.32 0.13
C GLY A 50 15.59 29.73 0.18
N LEU A 51 14.56 29.97 1.00
CA LEU A 51 13.96 31.30 1.16
C LEU A 51 14.90 32.28 1.89
N GLN A 52 15.70 31.79 2.83
CA GLN A 52 16.67 32.63 3.55
C GLN A 52 17.84 33.05 2.66
N LEU A 53 18.28 32.20 1.73
CA LEU A 53 19.29 32.54 0.72
C LEU A 53 18.82 33.63 -0.26
N ILE A 54 17.52 33.71 -0.51
CA ILE A 54 16.89 34.79 -1.30
C ILE A 54 16.90 36.11 -0.52
N GLY A 55 17.04 36.06 0.81
CA GLY A 55 17.00 37.22 1.70
C GLY A 55 15.61 37.53 2.25
N LEU A 56 14.67 36.59 2.19
CA LEU A 56 13.33 36.76 2.75
C LEU A 56 13.39 36.70 4.28
N GLU A 57 13.00 37.79 4.97
CA GLU A 57 13.12 37.92 6.44
C GLU A 57 12.33 36.84 7.17
N VAL A 58 11.10 36.58 6.69
CA VAL A 58 10.20 35.55 7.23
C VAL A 58 10.42 34.17 6.58
N GLY A 59 11.47 34.00 5.76
CA GLY A 59 11.74 32.78 5.00
C GLY A 59 11.89 31.53 5.87
N LEU A 60 12.56 31.64 7.02
CA LEU A 60 12.71 30.55 7.98
C LEU A 60 11.34 30.05 8.50
N ILE A 61 10.47 30.98 8.90
CA ILE A 61 9.15 30.67 9.45
C ILE A 61 8.28 30.03 8.37
N ILE A 62 8.24 30.63 7.18
CA ILE A 62 7.45 30.11 6.05
C ILE A 62 7.95 28.72 5.65
N GLY A 63 9.27 28.52 5.56
CA GLY A 63 9.86 27.23 5.25
C GLY A 63 9.51 26.14 6.26
N MET A 64 9.62 26.44 7.57
CA MET A 64 9.23 25.51 8.63
C MET A 64 7.74 25.19 8.60
N VAL A 65 6.86 26.19 8.41
CA VAL A 65 5.41 25.98 8.32
C VAL A 65 5.05 25.17 7.08
N ALA A 66 5.69 25.43 5.94
CA ALA A 66 5.52 24.66 4.71
C ALA A 66 5.97 23.20 4.90
N GLY A 67 7.11 22.98 5.55
CA GLY A 67 7.58 21.64 5.92
C GLY A 67 6.66 20.92 6.91
N LEU A 68 6.09 21.63 7.89
CA LEU A 68 5.10 21.02 8.79
C LEU A 68 3.77 20.70 8.05
N ALA A 69 3.32 21.60 7.19
CA ALA A 69 2.12 21.41 6.39
C ALA A 69 2.27 20.29 5.34
N SER A 70 3.50 19.86 5.03
CA SER A 70 3.74 18.69 4.17
C SER A 70 3.43 17.35 4.85
N ILE A 71 2.89 17.35 6.09
CA ILE A 71 2.24 16.17 6.67
C ILE A 71 1.15 15.59 5.76
N ILE A 72 0.50 16.44 4.97
CA ILE A 72 -0.35 16.05 3.85
C ILE A 72 0.47 16.31 2.57
N PRO A 73 0.68 15.30 1.70
CA PRO A 73 1.43 15.47 0.46
C PRO A 73 0.90 16.66 -0.36
N TYR A 74 1.81 17.41 -0.98
CA TYR A 74 1.52 18.61 -1.77
C TYR A 74 0.95 19.81 -1.00
N LEU A 75 0.33 19.62 0.16
CA LEU A 75 -0.25 20.71 0.95
C LEU A 75 0.81 21.69 1.44
N GLY A 76 1.95 21.17 1.91
CA GLY A 76 3.07 21.98 2.38
C GLY A 76 3.60 22.94 1.32
N PHE A 77 3.71 22.48 0.08
CA PHE A 77 4.07 23.33 -1.06
C PHE A 77 2.98 24.34 -1.38
N ALA A 78 1.71 23.92 -1.44
CA ALA A 78 0.61 24.81 -1.78
C ALA A 78 0.50 25.99 -0.78
N VAL A 79 0.55 25.69 0.52
CA VAL A 79 0.51 26.72 1.57
C VAL A 79 1.80 27.54 1.58
N GLY A 80 2.95 26.87 1.47
CA GLY A 80 4.26 27.50 1.52
C GLY A 80 4.51 28.49 0.38
N ILE A 81 4.22 28.10 -0.86
CA ILE A 81 4.47 28.95 -2.03
C ILE A 81 3.56 30.17 -2.02
N ILE A 82 2.29 30.02 -1.63
CA ILE A 82 1.36 31.15 -1.49
C ILE A 82 1.87 32.13 -0.43
N ALA A 83 2.24 31.62 0.75
CA ALA A 83 2.77 32.44 1.83
C ALA A 83 4.08 33.15 1.44
N ALA A 84 4.99 32.45 0.78
CA ALA A 84 6.26 32.99 0.32
C ALA A 84 6.07 34.06 -0.75
N LEU A 85 5.22 33.84 -1.75
CA LEU A 85 4.94 34.81 -2.80
C LEU A 85 4.33 36.09 -2.22
N ILE A 86 3.37 35.97 -1.30
CA ILE A 86 2.80 37.12 -0.59
C ILE A 86 3.90 37.85 0.19
N ALA A 87 4.69 37.14 1.00
CA ALA A 87 5.76 37.75 1.78
C ALA A 87 6.79 38.48 0.91
N THR A 88 7.20 37.86 -0.21
CA THR A 88 8.13 38.46 -1.17
C THR A 88 7.56 39.73 -1.80
N LEU A 89 6.28 39.73 -2.20
CA LEU A 89 5.61 40.93 -2.72
C LEU A 89 5.58 42.07 -1.70
N PHE A 90 5.38 41.77 -0.42
CA PHE A 90 5.37 42.77 0.64
C PHE A 90 6.77 43.29 0.99
N GLN A 91 7.79 42.42 0.96
CA GLN A 91 9.16 42.79 1.32
C GLN A 91 9.89 43.50 0.18
N PHE A 92 9.77 43.02 -1.05
CA PHE A 92 10.55 43.50 -2.21
C PHE A 92 9.71 44.25 -3.26
N GLY A 93 8.38 44.23 -3.15
CA GLY A 93 7.48 44.76 -4.18
C GLY A 93 7.35 43.83 -5.38
N VAL A 94 6.98 44.37 -6.55
CA VAL A 94 6.84 43.62 -7.80
C VAL A 94 8.21 43.44 -8.45
N ASP A 95 9.08 42.67 -7.80
CA ASP A 95 10.36 42.23 -8.35
C ASP A 95 10.21 40.82 -8.94
N TRP A 96 10.17 40.76 -10.27
CA TRP A 96 10.04 39.51 -11.02
C TRP A 96 11.19 38.53 -10.76
N MET A 97 12.39 39.02 -10.46
CA MET A 97 13.55 38.17 -10.19
C MET A 97 13.38 37.46 -8.84
N GLN A 98 12.98 38.19 -7.80
CA GLN A 98 12.74 37.62 -6.46
C GLN A 98 11.59 36.60 -6.49
N LEU A 99 10.50 36.91 -7.20
CA LEU A 99 9.38 35.99 -7.37
C LEU A 99 9.79 34.71 -8.10
N ALA A 100 10.60 34.83 -9.17
CA ALA A 100 11.12 33.67 -9.88
C ALA A 100 12.03 32.79 -9.00
N LEU A 101 12.89 33.41 -8.17
CA LEU A 101 13.73 32.66 -7.24
C LEU A 101 12.91 31.86 -6.21
N VAL A 102 11.83 32.45 -5.67
CA VAL A 102 10.92 31.73 -4.77
C VAL A 102 10.33 30.52 -5.46
N VAL A 103 9.81 30.69 -6.68
CA VAL A 103 9.27 29.57 -7.47
C VAL A 103 10.34 28.48 -7.68
N ILE A 104 11.57 28.86 -7.99
CA ILE A 104 12.68 27.91 -8.17
C ILE A 104 12.94 27.11 -6.88
N VAL A 105 12.98 27.77 -5.71
CA VAL A 105 13.16 27.08 -4.42
C VAL A 105 12.06 26.05 -4.18
N PHE A 106 10.80 26.42 -4.44
CA PHE A 106 9.67 25.51 -4.28
C PHE A 106 9.67 24.38 -5.31
N MET A 107 10.12 24.63 -6.54
CA MET A 107 10.30 23.60 -7.57
C MET A 107 11.40 22.61 -7.20
N ILE A 108 12.51 23.08 -6.62
CA ILE A 108 13.57 22.20 -6.09
C ILE A 108 13.01 21.33 -4.96
N GLY A 109 12.27 21.92 -4.01
CA GLY A 109 11.65 21.14 -2.94
C GLY A 109 10.63 20.13 -3.46
N GLN A 110 9.86 20.45 -4.50
CA GLN A 110 8.97 19.50 -5.17
C GLN A 110 9.71 18.38 -5.89
N ALA A 111 10.84 18.67 -6.54
CA ALA A 111 11.67 17.64 -7.14
C ALA A 111 12.25 16.70 -6.07
N VAL A 112 12.71 17.24 -4.94
CA VAL A 112 13.17 16.45 -3.79
C VAL A 112 12.03 15.60 -3.24
N GLU A 113 10.85 16.19 -3.06
CA GLU A 113 9.64 15.48 -2.59
C GLU A 113 9.30 14.31 -3.52
N GLY A 114 9.20 14.57 -4.83
CA GLY A 114 8.77 13.60 -5.83
C GLY A 114 9.79 12.49 -6.12
N TYR A 115 11.08 12.82 -6.26
CA TYR A 115 12.09 11.84 -6.70
C TYR A 115 12.75 11.08 -5.56
N ILE A 116 12.85 11.67 -4.37
CA ILE A 116 13.61 11.06 -3.26
C ILE A 116 12.65 10.62 -2.16
N LEU A 117 11.71 11.50 -1.78
CA LEU A 117 10.93 11.30 -0.56
C LEU A 117 9.72 10.41 -0.80
N GLN A 118 9.01 10.58 -1.91
CA GLN A 118 7.90 9.70 -2.29
C GLN A 118 8.30 8.21 -2.35
N PRO A 119 9.38 7.79 -3.05
CA PRO A 119 9.76 6.38 -3.06
C PRO A 119 10.22 5.89 -1.69
N PHE A 120 10.83 6.75 -0.87
CA PHE A 120 11.24 6.39 0.49
C PHE A 120 10.04 6.19 1.44
N LEU A 121 9.01 7.00 1.29
CA LEU A 121 7.77 6.96 2.09
C LEU A 121 6.84 5.82 1.69
N LEU A 122 6.59 5.69 0.39
CA LEU A 122 5.55 4.80 -0.15
C LEU A 122 6.12 3.46 -0.59
N GLY A 123 7.43 3.37 -0.87
CA GLY A 123 8.09 2.15 -1.31
C GLY A 123 7.62 1.63 -2.67
N ASP A 124 8.55 1.11 -3.48
CA ASP A 124 8.25 0.49 -4.79
C ASP A 124 7.27 -0.70 -4.71
N LYS A 125 6.94 -1.19 -3.50
CA LYS A 125 6.18 -2.43 -3.27
C LYS A 125 4.68 -2.24 -3.00
N ILE A 126 4.19 -1.01 -2.80
CA ILE A 126 2.77 -0.78 -2.44
C ILE A 126 1.93 -0.41 -3.68
N GLY A 127 2.57 -0.07 -4.81
CA GLY A 127 1.86 0.17 -6.09
C GLY A 127 0.90 1.37 -6.05
N LEU A 128 0.99 2.22 -5.02
CA LEU A 128 0.20 3.44 -4.94
C LEU A 128 0.72 4.44 -5.95
N SER A 129 -0.01 4.60 -7.06
CA SER A 129 0.25 5.68 -7.99
C SER A 129 0.12 7.03 -7.27
N PRO A 130 0.89 8.07 -7.65
CA PRO A 130 0.72 9.42 -7.11
C PRO A 130 -0.73 9.91 -7.19
N VAL A 131 -1.44 9.46 -8.21
CA VAL A 131 -2.88 9.68 -8.41
C VAL A 131 -3.70 9.08 -7.27
N ALA A 132 -3.43 7.84 -6.85
CA ALA A 132 -4.12 7.20 -5.72
C ALA A 132 -3.92 7.96 -4.40
N VAL A 133 -2.75 8.57 -4.20
CA VAL A 133 -2.48 9.41 -3.02
C VAL A 133 -3.38 10.64 -3.01
N VAL A 134 -3.44 11.37 -4.14
CA VAL A 134 -4.32 12.54 -4.28
C VAL A 134 -5.78 12.13 -4.09
N PHE A 135 -6.21 11.04 -4.70
CA PHE A 135 -7.57 10.51 -4.50
C PHE A 135 -7.87 10.17 -3.05
N ALA A 136 -6.94 9.54 -2.33
CA ALA A 136 -7.12 9.22 -0.92
C ALA A 136 -7.28 10.50 -0.08
N VAL A 137 -6.45 11.52 -0.33
CA VAL A 137 -6.55 12.82 0.37
C VAL A 137 -7.89 13.49 0.08
N LEU A 138 -8.31 13.55 -1.19
CA LEU A 138 -9.59 14.14 -1.58
C LEU A 138 -10.79 13.37 -1.01
N ALA A 139 -10.76 12.04 -1.03
CA ALA A 139 -11.78 11.20 -0.42
C ALA A 139 -11.83 11.42 1.10
N GLY A 140 -10.67 11.46 1.77
CA GLY A 140 -10.58 11.81 3.19
C GLY A 140 -11.15 13.19 3.49
N ALA A 141 -10.83 14.19 2.67
CA ALA A 141 -11.37 15.54 2.78
C ALA A 141 -12.90 15.56 2.72
N GLN A 142 -13.50 14.80 1.80
CA GLN A 142 -14.96 14.73 1.66
C GLN A 142 -15.63 13.95 2.80
N LEU A 143 -14.99 12.88 3.29
CA LEU A 143 -15.58 12.01 4.31
C LEU A 143 -15.51 12.59 5.73
N ALA A 144 -14.42 13.25 6.08
CA ALA A 144 -14.18 13.74 7.44
C ALA A 144 -13.46 15.11 7.50
N GLY A 145 -13.46 15.87 6.41
CA GLY A 145 -12.85 17.19 6.36
C GLY A 145 -11.34 17.14 6.57
N PHE A 146 -10.84 18.09 7.35
CA PHE A 146 -9.42 18.19 7.69
C PHE A 146 -8.86 16.92 8.34
N TRP A 147 -9.60 16.33 9.29
CA TRP A 147 -9.18 15.11 9.96
C TRP A 147 -9.07 13.93 9.00
N GLY A 148 -9.99 13.85 8.04
CA GLY A 148 -9.94 12.83 6.99
C GLY A 148 -8.74 12.98 6.06
N MET A 149 -8.36 14.22 5.70
CA MET A 149 -7.12 14.46 4.93
C MET A 149 -5.87 13.99 5.69
N LEU A 150 -5.81 14.27 7.00
CA LEU A 150 -4.66 13.95 7.83
C LEU A 150 -4.40 12.43 7.93
N ILE A 151 -5.47 11.63 8.01
CA ILE A 151 -5.37 10.17 8.17
C ILE A 151 -5.52 9.41 6.84
N ALA A 152 -5.78 10.11 5.73
CA ALA A 152 -6.07 9.50 4.43
C ALA A 152 -4.99 8.52 3.97
N LEU A 153 -3.71 8.93 4.02
CA LEU A 153 -2.60 8.11 3.58
C LEU A 153 -2.38 6.86 4.44
N PRO A 154 -2.32 6.96 5.79
CA PRO A 154 -2.28 5.79 6.66
C PRO A 154 -3.40 4.79 6.39
N VAL A 155 -4.63 5.28 6.21
CA VAL A 155 -5.80 4.44 5.95
C VAL A 155 -5.69 3.79 4.57
N ALA A 156 -5.29 4.54 3.53
CA ALA A 156 -5.06 4.00 2.20
C ALA A 156 -4.00 2.89 2.20
N ALA A 157 -2.90 3.07 2.94
CA ALA A 157 -1.85 2.07 3.07
C ALA A 157 -2.38 0.77 3.72
N VAL A 158 -3.19 0.88 4.78
CA VAL A 158 -3.85 -0.28 5.40
C VAL A 158 -4.83 -0.96 4.44
N ILE A 159 -5.63 -0.20 3.70
CA ILE A 159 -6.55 -0.73 2.70
C ILE A 159 -5.80 -1.53 1.63
N VAL A 160 -4.65 -1.03 1.14
CA VAL A 160 -3.85 -1.77 0.15
C VAL A 160 -3.34 -3.09 0.72
N VAL A 161 -2.85 -3.11 1.96
CA VAL A 161 -2.42 -4.35 2.63
C VAL A 161 -3.57 -5.35 2.73
N LEU A 162 -4.77 -4.89 3.12
CA LEU A 162 -5.96 -5.73 3.21
C LEU A 162 -6.39 -6.26 1.83
N LEU A 163 -6.44 -5.40 0.82
CA LEU A 163 -6.80 -5.78 -0.56
C LEU A 163 -5.84 -6.82 -1.12
N ARG A 164 -4.53 -6.72 -0.82
CA ARG A 164 -3.55 -7.73 -1.22
C ARG A 164 -3.86 -9.10 -0.64
N HIS A 165 -4.16 -9.18 0.66
CA HIS A 165 -4.51 -10.44 1.32
C HIS A 165 -5.87 -10.98 0.88
N VAL A 166 -6.85 -10.10 0.64
CA VAL A 166 -8.15 -10.51 0.09
C VAL A 166 -8.00 -11.09 -1.30
N ARG A 167 -7.16 -10.47 -2.15
CA ARG A 167 -6.86 -10.98 -3.49
C ARG A 167 -6.18 -12.34 -3.43
N GLU A 168 -5.15 -12.49 -2.60
CA GLU A 168 -4.46 -13.76 -2.40
C GLU A 168 -5.42 -14.86 -1.91
N ALA A 169 -6.29 -14.54 -0.95
CA ALA A 169 -7.32 -15.46 -0.47
C ALA A 169 -8.37 -15.81 -1.53
N TYR A 170 -8.70 -14.87 -2.42
CA TYR A 170 -9.63 -15.09 -3.54
C TYR A 170 -8.99 -15.96 -4.63
N GLU A 171 -7.72 -15.75 -4.96
CA GLU A 171 -7.00 -16.55 -5.96
C GLU A 171 -6.80 -18.01 -5.52
N HIS A 172 -6.63 -18.25 -4.21
CA HIS A 172 -6.56 -19.60 -3.63
C HIS A 172 -7.93 -20.26 -3.37
N SER A 173 -9.02 -19.55 -3.61
CA SER A 173 -10.37 -20.08 -3.43
C SER A 173 -10.79 -20.92 -4.65
N GLN A 174 -11.56 -21.99 -4.40
CA GLN A 174 -12.18 -22.84 -5.42
C GLN A 174 -13.11 -22.05 -6.39
N LEU A 175 -13.47 -20.80 -6.02
CA LEU A 175 -14.27 -19.89 -6.84
C LEU A 175 -13.46 -19.21 -7.96
N TYR A 176 -12.12 -19.10 -7.84
CA TYR A 176 -11.27 -18.51 -8.87
C TYR A 176 -10.69 -19.56 -9.81
N GLY A 177 -10.21 -20.68 -9.24
CA GLY A 177 -9.77 -21.85 -9.98
C GLY A 177 -10.87 -22.91 -10.09
N SER A 178 -11.92 -22.63 -10.86
CA SER A 178 -12.63 -23.72 -11.53
C SER A 178 -11.90 -23.95 -12.84
N ASP A 179 -10.79 -24.69 -12.80
CA ASP A 179 -10.27 -25.30 -14.02
C ASP A 179 -11.43 -26.12 -14.59
N ALA A 180 -11.99 -25.63 -15.69
CA ALA A 180 -12.94 -26.40 -16.46
C ALA A 180 -12.20 -27.66 -16.88
N ILE A 181 -12.46 -28.77 -16.20
CA ILE A 181 -12.00 -30.08 -16.62
C ILE A 181 -12.59 -30.28 -18.01
N VAL A 182 -11.81 -29.98 -19.05
CA VAL A 182 -12.12 -30.34 -20.42
C VAL A 182 -11.93 -31.86 -20.47
N VAL A 183 -13.00 -32.58 -20.14
CA VAL A 183 -13.06 -34.03 -20.33
C VAL A 183 -13.02 -34.27 -21.83
N GLN A 184 -11.82 -34.45 -22.37
CA GLN A 184 -11.63 -34.85 -23.75
C GLN A 184 -11.96 -36.33 -23.82
N HIS A 185 -13.19 -36.65 -24.26
CA HIS A 185 -13.61 -38.01 -24.54
C HIS A 185 -12.84 -38.53 -25.77
N ALA A 186 -11.67 -39.12 -25.54
CA ALA A 186 -11.01 -39.98 -26.51
C ALA A 186 -11.38 -41.43 -26.14
N GLY A 187 -12.09 -42.11 -27.04
CA GLY A 187 -12.51 -43.49 -26.83
C GLY A 187 -11.34 -44.45 -26.64
N GLY A 188 -11.45 -45.31 -25.64
CA GLY A 188 -10.56 -46.47 -25.42
C GLY A 188 -10.14 -46.63 -23.96
N GLU A 189 -10.89 -47.46 -23.22
CA GLU A 189 -10.55 -48.21 -21.99
C GLU A 189 -9.86 -47.54 -20.78
N HIS A 190 -9.34 -46.31 -20.87
CA HIS A 190 -8.69 -45.61 -19.77
C HIS A 190 -9.09 -44.13 -19.75
N ILE A 191 -9.51 -43.65 -18.58
CA ILE A 191 -9.77 -42.23 -18.31
C ILE A 191 -8.63 -41.75 -17.41
N SER A 192 -7.66 -41.04 -17.97
CA SER A 192 -6.60 -40.37 -17.22
C SER A 192 -7.11 -39.01 -16.75
N VAL A 193 -7.29 -38.85 -15.44
CA VAL A 193 -7.62 -37.56 -14.81
C VAL A 193 -6.35 -37.02 -14.18
N GLU A 194 -5.72 -36.06 -14.84
CA GLU A 194 -4.55 -35.39 -14.27
C GLU A 194 -5.03 -34.32 -13.29
N THR A 195 -4.82 -34.56 -11.99
CA THR A 195 -4.92 -33.51 -10.97
C THR A 195 -3.53 -33.27 -10.40
N GLU A 196 -3.10 -32.01 -10.36
CA GLU A 196 -1.76 -31.63 -9.91
C GLU A 196 -1.50 -31.93 -8.41
N ASN A 197 -2.49 -32.43 -7.65
CA ASN A 197 -2.26 -32.69 -6.23
C ASN A 197 -2.94 -33.89 -5.59
N VAL A 198 -3.66 -34.75 -6.32
CA VAL A 198 -4.04 -36.07 -5.79
C VAL A 198 -4.16 -37.08 -6.92
N ASP A 199 -3.17 -37.97 -7.04
CA ASP A 199 -3.29 -39.16 -7.87
C ASP A 199 -4.20 -40.16 -7.13
N LEU A 200 -5.45 -40.28 -7.58
CA LEU A 200 -6.46 -41.18 -7.03
C LEU A 200 -6.70 -42.29 -8.04
N ASP A 201 -5.98 -43.39 -7.89
CA ASP A 201 -6.28 -44.65 -8.59
C ASP A 201 -7.59 -45.23 -8.03
N ILE A 202 -8.66 -45.14 -8.84
CA ILE A 202 -9.93 -45.81 -8.55
C ILE A 202 -10.01 -47.04 -9.46
N GLU A 203 -9.66 -48.19 -8.91
CA GLU A 203 -9.85 -49.47 -9.58
C GLU A 203 -11.32 -49.89 -9.48
N ILE A 204 -12.04 -49.80 -10.60
CA ILE A 204 -13.42 -50.31 -10.69
C ILE A 204 -13.35 -51.83 -10.78
N LYS A 205 -13.51 -52.50 -9.65
CA LYS A 205 -13.61 -53.96 -9.62
C LYS A 205 -14.90 -54.40 -10.31
N ASN A 206 -14.76 -54.99 -11.49
CA ASN A 206 -15.86 -55.61 -12.21
C ASN A 206 -16.42 -56.78 -11.35
N PRO A 207 -17.74 -56.95 -11.17
CA PRO A 207 -18.32 -57.99 -10.31
C PRO A 207 -18.04 -59.44 -10.74
N GLN A 208 -17.33 -59.66 -11.83
CA GLN A 208 -17.04 -60.99 -12.39
C GLN A 208 -15.67 -61.56 -11.98
N ASP A 209 -14.85 -60.82 -11.22
CA ASP A 209 -13.55 -61.31 -10.72
C ASP A 209 -13.55 -61.58 -9.21
N THR A 210 -14.49 -62.45 -8.80
CA THR A 210 -14.38 -63.21 -7.55
C THR A 210 -13.87 -64.60 -7.88
N ASP A 211 -12.57 -64.72 -8.13
CA ASP A 211 -11.91 -66.02 -8.07
C ASP A 211 -12.02 -66.57 -6.64
N VAL A 212 -12.77 -67.67 -6.54
CA VAL A 212 -13.03 -68.44 -5.33
C VAL A 212 -11.69 -69.04 -4.84
N PRO A 213 -11.32 -68.93 -3.55
CA PRO A 213 -10.11 -69.56 -3.06
C PRO A 213 -10.28 -71.09 -3.07
N ASN A 214 -9.57 -71.76 -3.98
CA ASN A 214 -9.52 -73.22 -4.03
C ASN A 214 -8.67 -73.76 -2.87
N ASN A 215 -9.34 -74.09 -1.76
CA ASN A 215 -8.82 -74.97 -0.73
C ASN A 215 -9.09 -76.43 -1.14
N SER A 216 -8.04 -77.15 -1.52
CA SER A 216 -8.07 -78.62 -1.54
C SER A 216 -6.80 -79.20 -0.90
N THR A 217 -6.93 -79.53 0.39
CA THR A 217 -6.09 -80.47 1.16
C THR A 217 -6.23 -81.94 0.69
N SER A 218 -5.21 -82.75 1.03
CA SER A 218 -5.15 -84.24 1.10
C SER A 218 -4.60 -84.93 -0.16
N LYS A 219 -3.55 -85.76 -0.13
CA LYS A 219 -2.99 -86.68 0.87
C LYS A 219 -1.46 -86.78 0.77
#